data_AF-A0A376X990-F1
#
_entry.id   AF-A0A376X990-F1
#
_cell.length_a   1.000
_cell.length_b   1.000
_cell.length_c   1.000
_cell.angle_alpha   90.00
_cell.angle_beta   90.00
_cell.angle_gamma   90.00
#
_symmetry.space_group_name_H-M   'P 1'
#
loop_
_entity.id
_entity.type
_entity.pdbx_description
1 polymer ?
#
loop_
_entity_poly.entity_id
_entity_poly.type
_entity_poly.pdbx_seq_one_letter_code
_entity_poly.pdbx_strand_id
1 'polypeptide(L)'
;MGEAGRSFIPDIQQASSSSLMSAILAGIIFNISNILLVASINLAGMAVAFPVGVGLALALGVITTYIGNPQGDPLILFLGVVCVVIAIIFTAIAYGRVTQEADKSRRNKGLITAILAGIIMGWFFRFLADSMSDNFSQPASGLMTPYSALVLFAVGLFLSNFVLNRLVMKKPISGEPVNGKMYFSGSLRDHVCGWLGGMIWCVGLAFSLIASGQAGYAISYGLGQGATMIAVIWGVFIWREFASAPAGTNKLLLTMFISYIVGIVLIIAANQ
;
A
#
# COMPACT_ATOMS: atom_id res chain seq x y z
N MET A 1 1.99 23.79 10.86
CA MET A 1 3.23 23.37 11.53
C MET A 1 2.84 22.88 12.91
N GLY A 2 3.43 21.78 13.40
CA GLY A 2 3.19 21.32 14.78
C GLY A 2 3.95 22.20 15.77
N GLU A 3 3.37 22.46 16.94
CA GLU A 3 4.00 23.24 18.02
C GLU A 3 4.91 22.39 18.90
N ALA A 4 4.85 21.06 18.76
CA ALA A 4 5.64 20.08 19.50
C ALA A 4 6.52 19.25 18.57
N GLY A 5 7.66 18.79 19.08
CA GLY A 5 8.63 17.95 18.36
C GLY A 5 9.82 18.74 17.80
N ARG A 6 10.59 18.10 16.92
CA ARG A 6 11.83 18.64 16.36
C ARG A 6 11.58 19.23 14.97
N SER A 7 12.15 20.41 14.69
CA SER A 7 12.09 21.01 13.35
C SER A 7 12.90 20.21 12.33
N PHE A 8 12.52 20.30 11.06
CA PHE A 8 13.03 19.45 9.98
C PHE A 8 14.56 19.44 9.86
N ILE A 9 15.20 20.62 9.83
CA ILE A 9 16.64 20.72 9.59
C ILE A 9 17.44 20.04 10.72
N PRO A 10 17.23 20.35 12.01
CA PRO A 10 17.84 19.61 13.11
C PRO A 10 17.52 18.12 13.12
N ASP A 11 16.30 17.73 12.71
CA ASP A 11 15.86 16.33 12.70
C ASP A 11 16.64 15.48 11.69
N ILE A 12 16.90 16.03 10.51
CA ILE A 12 17.75 15.40 9.49
C ILE A 12 19.23 15.42 9.92
N GLN A 13 19.72 16.53 10.48
CA GLN A 13 21.15 16.66 10.82
C GLN A 13 21.61 15.66 11.89
N GLN A 14 20.76 15.34 12.86
CA GLN A 14 21.09 14.36 13.90
C GLN A 14 20.79 12.91 13.47
N ALA A 15 20.05 12.70 12.38
CA ALA A 15 19.64 11.37 11.96
C ALA A 15 20.85 10.55 11.50
N SER A 16 20.86 9.28 11.87
CA SER A 16 21.92 8.37 11.45
C SER A 16 21.83 8.10 9.94
N SER A 17 22.97 7.85 9.29
CA SER A 17 22.99 7.47 7.88
C SER A 17 22.14 6.23 7.59
N SER A 18 22.01 5.31 8.56
CA SER A 18 21.17 4.13 8.46
C SER A 18 19.69 4.51 8.39
N SER A 19 19.21 5.39 9.28
CA SER A 19 17.82 5.84 9.29
C SER A 19 17.46 6.65 8.05
N LEU A 20 18.36 7.52 7.60
CA LEU A 20 18.21 8.27 6.34
C LEU A 20 18.05 7.31 5.15
N MET A 21 18.94 6.31 5.04
CA MET A 21 18.90 5.32 3.96
C MET A 21 17.66 4.43 4.04
N SER A 22 17.23 4.07 5.25
CA SER A 22 16.04 3.23 5.46
C SER A 22 14.77 3.91 4.95
N ALA A 23 14.58 5.20 5.25
CA ALA A 23 13.43 5.98 4.74
C ALA A 23 13.44 6.09 3.20
N ILE A 24 14.61 6.36 2.61
CA ILE A 24 14.77 6.42 1.15
C ILE A 24 14.47 5.06 0.52
N LEU A 25 15.01 3.97 1.09
CA LEU A 25 14.80 2.60 0.62
C LEU A 25 13.32 2.21 0.67
N ALA A 26 12.60 2.59 1.71
CA ALA A 26 11.15 2.40 1.80
C ALA A 26 10.43 3.03 0.60
N GLY A 27 10.80 4.26 0.21
CA GLY A 27 10.24 4.94 -0.96
C GLY A 27 10.54 4.21 -2.28
N ILE A 28 11.76 3.69 -2.42
CA ILE A 28 12.17 2.91 -3.61
C ILE A 28 11.37 1.60 -3.70
N ILE A 29 11.29 0.84 -2.60
CA ILE A 29 10.55 -0.42 -2.52
C ILE A 29 9.09 -0.19 -2.88
N PHE A 30 8.48 0.84 -2.29
CA PHE A 30 7.11 1.23 -2.56
C PHE A 30 6.88 1.57 -4.04
N ASN A 31 7.82 2.27 -4.69
CA ASN A 31 7.67 2.60 -6.11
C ASN A 31 7.75 1.35 -7.00
N ILE A 32 8.71 0.47 -6.75
CA ILE A 32 8.87 -0.80 -7.49
C ILE A 32 7.59 -1.62 -7.41
N SER A 33 7.07 -1.84 -6.21
CA SER A 33 5.88 -2.65 -6.01
C SER A 33 4.64 -2.05 -6.66
N ASN A 34 4.43 -0.73 -6.62
CA ASN A 34 3.29 -0.10 -7.28
C ASN A 34 3.34 -0.23 -8.80
N ILE A 35 4.51 -0.05 -9.41
CA ILE A 35 4.68 -0.26 -10.86
C ILE A 35 4.34 -1.71 -11.23
N LEU A 36 4.83 -2.69 -10.47
CA LEU A 36 4.51 -4.09 -10.68
C LEU A 36 3.01 -4.37 -10.47
N LEU A 37 2.38 -3.76 -9.46
CA LEU A 37 0.96 -3.93 -9.18
C LEU A 37 0.09 -3.40 -10.34
N VAL A 38 0.38 -2.20 -10.84
CA VAL A 38 -0.31 -1.62 -12.01
C VAL A 38 -0.11 -2.50 -13.24
N ALA A 39 1.11 -3.00 -13.47
CA ALA A 39 1.37 -3.94 -14.56
C ALA A 39 0.59 -5.26 -14.41
N SER A 40 0.47 -5.78 -13.18
CA SER A 40 -0.30 -6.97 -12.87
C SER A 40 -1.80 -6.77 -13.14
N ILE A 41 -2.37 -5.63 -12.74
CA ILE A 41 -3.76 -5.27 -13.02
C ILE A 41 -4.02 -5.28 -14.53
N ASN A 42 -3.11 -4.70 -15.32
CA ASN A 42 -3.21 -4.68 -16.79
C ASN A 42 -3.09 -6.08 -17.44
N LEU A 43 -2.43 -7.03 -16.78
CA LEU A 43 -2.20 -8.39 -17.33
C LEU A 43 -3.27 -9.39 -16.91
N ALA A 44 -3.65 -9.41 -15.63
CA ALA A 44 -4.51 -10.42 -15.04
C ALA A 44 -5.83 -9.86 -14.48
N GLY A 45 -6.05 -8.55 -14.55
CA GLY A 45 -7.24 -7.88 -14.03
C GLY A 45 -7.21 -7.69 -12.52
N MET A 46 -8.14 -6.87 -12.01
CA MET A 46 -8.27 -6.60 -10.58
C MET A 46 -8.58 -7.87 -9.77
N ALA A 47 -9.32 -8.82 -10.35
CA ALA A 47 -9.67 -10.09 -9.72
C ALA A 47 -8.46 -10.94 -9.28
N VAL A 48 -7.30 -10.77 -9.93
CA VAL A 48 -6.06 -11.51 -9.63
C VAL A 48 -5.02 -10.62 -8.98
N ALA A 49 -4.81 -9.42 -9.51
CA ALA A 49 -3.75 -8.54 -9.04
C ALA A 49 -4.01 -8.01 -7.63
N PHE A 50 -5.25 -7.62 -7.34
CA PHE A 50 -5.61 -7.02 -6.06
C PHE A 50 -5.47 -8.02 -4.90
N PRO A 51 -6.01 -9.25 -4.98
CA PRO A 51 -5.98 -10.18 -3.86
C PRO A 51 -4.60 -10.73 -3.58
N VAL A 52 -3.88 -11.06 -4.64
CA VAL A 52 -2.55 -11.65 -4.52
C VAL A 52 -1.53 -10.57 -4.17
N GLY A 53 -1.54 -9.43 -4.88
CA GLY A 53 -0.60 -8.35 -4.63
C GLY A 53 -0.84 -7.66 -3.29
N VAL A 54 -2.03 -7.07 -3.10
CA VAL A 54 -2.34 -6.29 -1.89
C VAL A 54 -2.51 -7.20 -0.68
N GLY A 55 -3.10 -8.38 -0.83
CA GLY A 55 -3.26 -9.34 0.27
C GLY A 55 -1.93 -9.87 0.79
N LEU A 56 -0.98 -10.23 -0.08
CA LEU A 56 0.37 -10.61 0.35
C LEU A 56 1.12 -9.42 0.96
N ALA A 57 1.01 -8.23 0.36
CA ALA A 57 1.62 -7.02 0.90
C ALA A 57 1.16 -6.72 2.32
N LEU A 58 -0.13 -6.85 2.58
CA LEU A 58 -0.72 -6.68 3.90
C LEU A 58 -0.15 -7.69 4.90
N ALA A 59 -0.30 -8.98 4.60
CA ALA A 59 0.08 -10.03 5.54
C ALA A 59 1.57 -9.95 5.85
N LEU A 60 2.41 -9.85 4.82
CA LEU A 60 3.85 -9.70 4.98
C LEU A 60 4.21 -8.39 5.66
N GLY A 61 3.56 -7.28 5.30
CA GLY A 61 3.86 -5.96 5.88
C GLY A 61 3.53 -5.87 7.36
N VAL A 62 2.42 -6.47 7.82
CA VAL A 62 2.14 -6.55 9.26
C VAL A 62 3.16 -7.45 9.95
N ILE A 63 3.44 -8.64 9.40
CA ILE A 63 4.40 -9.59 9.98
C ILE A 63 5.80 -8.97 10.08
N THR A 64 6.33 -8.43 8.98
CA THR A 64 7.68 -7.87 8.93
C THR A 64 7.78 -6.68 9.87
N THR A 65 6.81 -5.77 9.85
CA THR A 65 6.79 -4.60 10.74
C THR A 65 6.72 -5.03 12.21
N TYR A 66 5.87 -6.00 12.55
CA TYR A 66 5.76 -6.51 13.92
C TYR A 66 7.06 -7.17 14.41
N ILE A 67 7.76 -7.91 13.55
CA ILE A 67 9.04 -8.55 13.90
C ILE A 67 10.08 -7.51 14.36
N GLY A 68 10.09 -6.32 13.77
CA GLY A 68 11.06 -5.31 14.17
C GLY A 68 10.58 -4.29 15.20
N ASN A 69 9.28 -4.07 15.30
CA ASN A 69 8.70 -3.24 16.35
C ASN A 69 7.45 -3.95 16.92
N PRO A 70 7.66 -4.91 17.85
CA PRO A 70 6.59 -5.71 18.41
C PRO A 70 5.78 -4.87 19.40
N GLN A 71 4.60 -4.42 18.97
CA GLN A 71 3.64 -3.68 19.78
C GLN A 71 2.24 -4.27 19.63
N GLY A 72 1.52 -4.40 20.75
CA GLY A 72 0.18 -4.98 20.82
C GLY A 72 0.14 -6.51 20.99
N ASP A 73 -1.05 -7.07 21.14
CA ASP A 73 -1.27 -8.52 21.23
C ASP A 73 -1.09 -9.17 19.84
N PRO A 74 -0.08 -10.04 19.64
CA PRO A 74 0.19 -10.67 18.35
C PRO A 74 -0.94 -11.59 17.90
N LEU A 75 -1.58 -12.32 18.82
CA LEU A 75 -2.62 -13.28 18.48
C LEU A 75 -3.85 -12.55 17.93
N ILE A 76 -4.27 -11.48 18.60
CA ILE A 76 -5.42 -10.67 18.15
C ILE A 76 -5.07 -9.98 16.82
N LEU A 77 -3.87 -9.43 16.69
CA LEU A 77 -3.40 -8.77 15.46
C LEU A 77 -3.45 -9.73 14.26
N PHE A 78 -2.83 -10.91 14.39
CA PHE A 78 -2.76 -11.87 13.28
C PHE A 78 -4.10 -12.51 12.96
N LEU A 79 -4.99 -12.71 13.94
CA LEU A 79 -6.37 -13.10 13.67
C LEU A 79 -7.09 -12.03 12.84
N GLY A 80 -6.92 -10.75 13.18
CA GLY A 80 -7.44 -9.63 12.40
C GLY A 80 -6.92 -9.63 10.96
N VAL A 81 -5.61 -9.83 10.78
CA VAL A 81 -4.98 -9.96 9.45
C VAL A 81 -5.58 -11.11 8.66
N VAL A 82 -5.78 -12.29 9.27
CA VAL A 82 -6.40 -13.45 8.61
C VAL A 82 -7.82 -13.11 8.15
N CYS A 83 -8.63 -12.44 8.97
CA CYS A 83 -9.96 -11.98 8.58
C CYS A 83 -9.92 -11.02 7.38
N VAL A 84 -8.96 -10.08 7.34
CA VAL A 84 -8.79 -9.18 6.20
C VAL A 84 -8.33 -9.94 4.95
N VAL A 85 -7.43 -10.92 5.06
CA VAL A 85 -7.02 -11.76 3.94
C VAL A 85 -8.20 -12.56 3.37
N ILE A 86 -9.05 -13.12 4.23
CA ILE A 86 -10.29 -13.78 3.82
C ILE A 86 -11.20 -12.81 3.07
N ALA A 87 -11.35 -11.58 3.57
CA ALA A 87 -12.13 -10.55 2.89
C ALA A 87 -11.57 -10.24 1.50
N ILE A 88 -10.26 -10.05 1.38
CA ILE A 88 -9.55 -9.82 0.12
C ILE A 88 -9.79 -10.96 -0.88
N ILE A 89 -9.82 -12.22 -0.41
CA ILE A 89 -10.14 -13.38 -1.25
C ILE A 89 -11.59 -13.32 -1.74
N PHE A 90 -12.55 -12.94 -0.90
CA PHE A 90 -13.93 -12.76 -1.37
C PHE A 90 -14.06 -11.62 -2.38
N THR A 91 -13.34 -10.51 -2.19
CA THR A 91 -13.22 -9.41 -3.16
C THR A 91 -12.71 -9.93 -4.51
N ALA A 92 -11.66 -10.78 -4.50
CA ALA A 92 -11.12 -11.45 -5.67
C ALA A 92 -12.20 -12.17 -6.49
N ILE A 93 -12.94 -13.01 -5.79
CA ILE A 93 -13.93 -13.91 -6.38
C ILE A 93 -15.08 -13.08 -6.94
N ALA A 94 -15.49 -12.02 -6.24
CA ALA A 94 -16.50 -11.10 -6.74
C ALA A 94 -16.05 -10.41 -8.04
N TYR A 95 -14.85 -9.85 -8.10
CA TYR A 95 -14.31 -9.24 -9.33
C TYR A 95 -14.14 -10.27 -10.45
N GLY A 96 -13.75 -11.50 -10.11
CA GLY A 96 -13.62 -12.60 -11.08
C GLY A 96 -14.95 -12.96 -11.77
N ARG A 97 -16.10 -12.66 -11.15
CA ARG A 97 -17.42 -12.91 -11.73
C ARG A 97 -17.88 -11.85 -12.73
N VAL A 98 -17.21 -10.71 -12.81
CA VAL A 98 -17.54 -9.60 -13.72
C VAL A 98 -16.41 -9.28 -14.71
N THR A 99 -15.25 -9.91 -14.57
CA THR A 99 -14.10 -9.68 -15.44
C THR A 99 -14.12 -10.67 -16.62
N GLN A 100 -13.89 -10.17 -17.85
CA GLN A 100 -13.77 -11.03 -19.04
C GLN A 100 -12.52 -11.91 -18.99
N GLU A 101 -12.59 -13.10 -19.58
CA GLU A 101 -11.46 -14.05 -19.62
C GLU A 101 -10.28 -13.47 -20.41
N ALA A 102 -9.18 -13.19 -19.72
CA ALA A 102 -7.90 -12.94 -20.36
C ALA A 102 -7.23 -14.25 -20.78
N ASP A 103 -6.44 -14.21 -21.86
CA ASP A 103 -5.60 -15.33 -22.31
C ASP A 103 -4.81 -15.94 -21.14
N LYS A 104 -4.81 -17.27 -21.04
CA LYS A 104 -4.22 -18.01 -19.91
C LYS A 104 -2.75 -17.65 -19.65
N SER A 105 -1.96 -17.46 -20.72
CA SER A 105 -0.55 -17.07 -20.62
C SER A 105 -0.37 -15.66 -20.03
N ARG A 106 -1.15 -14.69 -20.51
CA ARG A 106 -1.14 -13.31 -20.04
C ARG A 106 -1.56 -13.22 -18.57
N ARG A 107 -2.62 -13.97 -18.19
CA ARG A 107 -3.09 -14.07 -16.81
C ARG A 107 -2.02 -14.64 -15.88
N ASN A 108 -1.33 -15.70 -16.27
CA ASN A 108 -0.25 -16.29 -15.47
C ASN A 108 0.91 -15.30 -15.26
N LYS A 109 1.30 -14.56 -16.30
CA LYS A 109 2.31 -13.49 -16.18
C LYS A 109 1.87 -12.40 -15.20
N GLY A 110 0.59 -12.00 -15.26
CA GLY A 110 0.03 -11.02 -14.32
C GLY A 110 0.01 -11.53 -12.88
N LEU A 111 -0.33 -12.81 -12.66
CA LEU A 111 -0.29 -13.44 -11.34
C LEU A 111 1.12 -13.44 -10.74
N ILE A 112 2.14 -13.86 -11.49
CA ILE A 112 3.54 -13.85 -11.02
C ILE A 112 3.96 -12.41 -10.67
N THR A 113 3.60 -11.45 -11.53
CA THR A 113 3.84 -10.02 -11.27
C THR A 113 3.16 -9.55 -9.99
N ALA A 114 1.92 -10.00 -9.70
CA ALA A 114 1.21 -9.67 -8.45
C ALA A 114 1.93 -10.20 -7.21
N ILE A 115 2.38 -11.45 -7.26
CA ILE A 115 3.10 -12.10 -6.15
C ILE A 115 4.38 -11.32 -5.85
N LEU A 116 5.16 -11.00 -6.88
CA LEU A 116 6.39 -10.21 -6.73
C LEU A 116 6.09 -8.81 -6.18
N ALA A 117 5.05 -8.15 -6.70
CA ALA A 117 4.61 -6.84 -6.20
C ALA A 117 4.26 -6.90 -4.71
N GLY A 118 3.48 -7.90 -4.30
CA GLY A 118 3.04 -8.09 -2.91
C GLY A 118 4.19 -8.41 -1.96
N ILE A 119 5.07 -9.34 -2.36
CA ILE A 119 6.26 -9.70 -1.58
C ILE A 119 7.15 -8.48 -1.37
N ILE A 120 7.43 -7.69 -2.41
CA ILE A 120 8.27 -6.49 -2.32
C ILE A 120 7.57 -5.42 -1.47
N MET A 121 6.28 -5.17 -1.70
CA MET A 121 5.49 -4.19 -0.96
C MET A 121 5.47 -4.48 0.54
N GLY A 122 5.46 -5.75 0.96
CA GLY A 122 5.43 -6.14 2.37
C GLY A 122 6.65 -5.69 3.19
N TRP A 123 7.64 -5.02 2.62
CA TRP A 123 8.82 -4.53 3.35
C TRP A 123 8.89 -3.01 3.49
N PHE A 124 8.16 -2.23 2.68
CA PHE A 124 8.39 -0.78 2.65
C PHE A 124 8.09 -0.14 4.01
N PHE A 125 7.01 -0.54 4.66
CA PHE A 125 6.57 0.08 5.90
C PHE A 125 7.48 -0.27 7.08
N ARG A 126 8.06 -1.48 7.08
CA ARG A 126 9.12 -1.89 8.01
C ARG A 126 10.31 -0.94 7.94
N PHE A 127 10.87 -0.74 6.75
CA PHE A 127 12.02 0.16 6.58
C PHE A 127 11.68 1.61 6.93
N LEU A 128 10.45 2.03 6.65
CA LEU A 128 9.99 3.36 7.05
C LEU A 128 9.89 3.48 8.57
N ALA A 129 9.30 2.49 9.25
CA ALA A 129 9.20 2.42 10.70
C ALA A 129 10.58 2.43 11.38
N ASP A 130 11.55 1.66 10.87
CA ASP A 130 12.92 1.61 11.38
C ASP A 130 13.66 2.96 11.29
N SER A 131 13.19 3.88 10.45
CA SER A 131 13.77 5.22 10.32
C SER A 131 13.25 6.23 11.36
N MET A 132 12.16 5.88 12.06
CA MET A 132 11.39 6.80 12.90
C MET A 132 11.48 6.46 14.38
N SER A 133 11.44 7.50 15.22
CA SER A 133 11.35 7.33 16.67
C SER A 133 9.92 7.10 17.11
N ASP A 134 9.68 6.25 18.11
CA ASP A 134 8.33 6.03 18.69
C ASP A 134 7.78 7.29 19.40
N ASN A 135 8.64 8.10 20.02
CA ASN A 135 8.23 9.34 20.68
C ASN A 135 8.51 10.56 19.78
N PHE A 136 7.48 11.05 19.11
CA PHE A 136 7.61 12.17 18.16
C PHE A 136 7.88 13.52 18.84
N SER A 137 7.55 13.66 20.13
CA SER A 137 7.81 14.89 20.90
C SER A 137 9.26 14.99 21.39
N GLN A 138 9.87 13.83 21.68
CA GLN A 138 11.25 13.67 22.08
C GLN A 138 11.92 12.58 21.24
N PRO A 139 12.14 12.84 19.93
CA PRO A 139 12.68 11.84 19.03
C PRO A 139 14.08 11.38 19.48
N ALA A 140 14.25 10.06 19.54
CA ALA A 140 15.50 9.43 19.93
C ALA A 140 16.67 9.84 19.01
N SER A 141 17.88 9.85 19.57
CA SER A 141 19.10 10.17 18.81
C SER A 141 19.27 9.20 17.64
N GLY A 142 19.59 9.74 16.47
CA GLY A 142 19.79 8.96 15.24
C GLY A 142 18.50 8.60 14.49
N LEU A 143 17.31 8.76 15.09
CA LEU A 143 16.01 8.49 14.46
C LEU A 143 15.27 9.80 14.12
N MET A 144 14.37 9.74 13.15
CA MET A 144 13.62 10.90 12.66
C MET A 144 12.20 10.97 13.21
N THR A 145 11.60 12.15 13.09
CA THR A 145 10.14 12.29 13.18
C THR A 145 9.46 11.74 11.92
N PRO A 146 8.17 11.40 12.00
CA PRO A 146 7.38 10.96 10.84
C PRO A 146 7.39 11.92 9.66
N TYR A 147 7.43 13.22 9.92
CA TYR A 147 7.41 14.24 8.88
C TYR A 147 8.69 14.22 8.05
N SER A 148 9.86 14.15 8.70
CA SER A 148 11.15 14.07 8.02
C SER A 148 11.32 12.75 7.28
N ALA A 149 10.92 11.63 7.90
CA ALA A 149 10.94 10.31 7.27
C ALA A 149 10.05 10.27 6.02
N LEU A 150 8.85 10.86 6.06
CA LEU A 150 7.95 10.97 4.92
C LEU A 150 8.56 11.76 3.75
N VAL A 151 9.29 12.85 4.03
CA VAL A 151 10.00 13.61 3.00
C VAL A 151 11.07 12.74 2.32
N LEU A 152 11.88 12.01 3.09
CA LEU A 152 12.90 11.13 2.53
C LEU A 152 12.32 9.93 1.78
N PHE A 153 11.21 9.38 2.26
CA PHE A 153 10.41 8.40 1.54
C PHE A 153 9.98 8.94 0.16
N ALA A 154 9.45 10.17 0.11
CA ALA A 154 9.05 10.80 -1.14
C ALA A 154 10.25 11.05 -2.08
N VAL A 155 11.42 11.41 -1.53
CA VAL A 155 12.66 11.53 -2.31
C VAL A 155 13.07 10.18 -2.92
N GLY A 156 13.05 9.10 -2.14
CA GLY A 156 13.36 7.75 -2.66
C GLY A 156 12.41 7.30 -3.75
N LEU A 157 11.11 7.55 -3.58
CA LEU A 157 10.09 7.31 -4.60
C LEU A 157 10.37 8.13 -5.87
N PHE A 158 10.57 9.44 -5.73
CA PHE A 158 10.80 10.35 -6.85
C PHE A 158 12.07 10.00 -7.64
N LEU A 159 13.19 9.78 -6.96
CA LEU A 159 14.47 9.49 -7.61
C LEU A 159 14.46 8.12 -8.29
N SER A 160 13.89 7.09 -7.66
CA SER A 160 13.76 5.77 -8.29
C SER A 160 12.88 5.80 -9.53
N ASN A 161 11.90 6.70 -9.58
CA ASN A 161 10.98 6.82 -10.70
C ASN A 161 11.69 7.12 -12.03
N PHE A 162 12.76 7.93 -12.03
CA PHE A 162 13.53 8.22 -13.25
C PHE A 162 14.19 6.98 -13.83
N VAL A 163 14.66 6.08 -12.98
CA VAL A 163 15.31 4.83 -13.41
C VAL A 163 14.25 3.80 -13.79
N LEU A 164 13.29 3.54 -12.90
CA LEU A 164 12.28 2.50 -13.05
C LEU A 164 11.36 2.79 -14.24
N ASN A 165 10.84 4.02 -14.38
CA ASN A 165 10.01 4.34 -15.54
C ASN A 165 10.80 4.21 -16.83
N ARG A 166 12.06 4.63 -16.87
CA ARG A 166 12.86 4.46 -18.10
C ARG A 166 13.03 3.00 -18.48
N LEU A 167 13.22 2.10 -17.52
CA LEU A 167 13.33 0.66 -17.77
C LEU A 167 12.00 0.08 -18.25
N VAL A 168 10.91 0.38 -17.56
CA VAL A 168 9.56 -0.14 -17.86
C VAL A 168 9.03 0.42 -19.17
N MET A 169 9.36 1.64 -19.53
CA MET A 169 8.96 2.23 -20.81
C MET A 169 9.69 1.61 -21.99
N LYS A 170 10.98 1.25 -21.83
CA LYS A 170 11.79 0.57 -22.87
C LYS A 170 11.42 -0.91 -23.02
N LYS A 171 11.16 -1.59 -21.91
CA LYS A 171 10.80 -3.02 -21.85
C LYS A 171 9.57 -3.18 -20.95
N PRO A 172 8.37 -2.85 -21.47
CA PRO A 172 7.16 -2.91 -20.67
C PRO A 172 6.81 -4.32 -20.25
N ILE A 173 6.30 -4.43 -19.04
CA ILE A 173 5.78 -5.69 -18.49
C ILE A 173 4.49 -6.07 -19.24
N SER A 174 3.73 -5.07 -19.71
CA SER A 174 2.50 -5.19 -20.49
C SER A 174 2.39 -4.06 -21.51
N GLY A 175 1.93 -4.37 -22.72
CA GLY A 175 1.73 -3.38 -23.79
C GLY A 175 2.99 -3.11 -24.62
N GLU A 176 2.89 -2.11 -25.50
CA GLU A 176 3.99 -1.70 -26.39
C GLU A 176 4.96 -0.72 -25.70
N PRO A 177 6.23 -0.68 -26.11
CA PRO A 177 7.19 0.30 -25.61
C PRO A 177 6.70 1.73 -25.82
N VAL A 178 6.83 2.56 -24.79
CA VAL A 178 6.42 3.97 -24.81
C VAL A 178 7.63 4.88 -24.62
N ASN A 179 7.50 6.15 -25.01
CA ASN A 179 8.55 7.14 -24.83
C ASN A 179 8.12 8.25 -23.86
N GLY A 180 9.09 8.99 -23.31
CA GLY A 180 8.82 10.02 -22.30
C GLY A 180 8.03 11.22 -22.82
N LYS A 181 7.99 11.42 -24.15
CA LYS A 181 7.21 12.49 -24.76
C LYS A 181 5.71 12.25 -24.60
N MET A 182 5.29 10.98 -24.50
CA MET A 182 3.89 10.62 -24.29
C MET A 182 3.34 11.13 -22.95
N TYR A 183 4.19 11.41 -21.96
CA TYR A 183 3.75 12.06 -20.73
C TYR A 183 3.18 13.45 -21.04
N PHE A 184 3.83 14.22 -21.90
CA PHE A 184 3.41 15.59 -22.25
C PHE A 184 2.25 15.65 -23.26
N SER A 185 1.86 14.52 -23.84
CA SER A 185 0.64 14.43 -24.65
C SER A 185 -0.62 14.13 -23.82
N GLY A 186 -0.48 13.86 -22.52
CA GLY A 186 -1.61 13.68 -21.62
C GLY A 186 -2.44 14.97 -21.48
N SER A 187 -3.74 14.82 -21.27
CA SER A 187 -4.59 15.97 -20.99
C SER A 187 -4.31 16.51 -19.59
N LEU A 188 -4.68 17.78 -19.32
CA LEU A 188 -4.60 18.34 -17.97
C LEU A 188 -5.39 17.47 -16.96
N ARG A 189 -6.51 16.88 -17.39
CA ARG A 189 -7.31 15.98 -16.56
C ARG A 189 -6.52 14.75 -16.13
N ASP A 190 -5.75 14.15 -17.04
CA ASP A 190 -4.93 12.98 -16.73
C ASP A 190 -3.85 13.31 -15.69
N HIS A 191 -3.18 14.45 -15.85
CA HIS A 191 -2.18 14.92 -14.89
C HIS A 191 -2.78 15.25 -13.52
N VAL A 192 -3.90 15.98 -13.50
CA VAL A 192 -4.59 16.36 -12.26
C VAL A 192 -5.07 15.13 -11.51
N CYS A 193 -5.61 14.12 -12.19
CA CYS A 193 -5.97 12.84 -11.55
C CYS A 193 -4.74 12.17 -10.90
N GLY A 194 -3.59 12.17 -11.58
CA GLY A 194 -2.34 11.65 -11.03
C GLY A 194 -1.85 12.44 -9.81
N TRP A 195 -1.86 13.77 -9.86
CA TRP A 195 -1.46 14.64 -8.76
C TRP A 195 -2.37 14.47 -7.55
N LEU A 196 -3.69 14.50 -7.74
CA LEU A 196 -4.66 14.30 -6.66
C LEU A 196 -4.53 12.92 -6.03
N GLY A 197 -4.36 11.87 -6.85
CA GLY A 197 -4.10 10.52 -6.34
C GLY A 197 -2.85 10.45 -5.46
N GLY A 198 -1.74 11.06 -5.91
CA GLY A 198 -0.50 11.16 -5.14
C GLY A 198 -0.65 11.96 -3.85
N MET A 199 -1.37 13.09 -3.89
CA MET A 199 -1.63 13.93 -2.71
C MET A 199 -2.49 13.19 -1.68
N ILE A 200 -3.57 12.54 -2.10
CA ILE A 200 -4.43 11.75 -1.22
C ILE A 200 -3.62 10.63 -0.57
N TRP A 201 -2.79 9.93 -1.35
CA TRP A 201 -1.96 8.85 -0.83
C TRP A 201 -0.92 9.36 0.17
N CYS A 202 -0.23 10.46 -0.14
CA CYS A 202 0.78 11.06 0.73
C CYS A 202 0.17 11.55 2.06
N VAL A 203 -1.00 12.21 2.00
CA VAL A 203 -1.74 12.65 3.19
C VAL A 203 -2.23 11.46 4.00
N GLY A 204 -2.73 10.41 3.35
CA GLY A 204 -3.14 9.18 4.02
C GLY A 204 -1.99 8.49 4.74
N LEU A 205 -0.81 8.39 4.08
CA LEU A 205 0.40 7.87 4.72
C LEU A 205 0.80 8.76 5.90
N ALA A 206 0.81 10.09 5.75
CA ALA A 206 1.15 11.00 6.84
C ALA A 206 0.28 10.76 8.08
N PHE A 207 -1.04 10.65 7.92
CA PHE A 207 -1.95 10.32 9.03
C PHE A 207 -1.69 8.94 9.61
N SER A 208 -1.38 7.93 8.79
CA SER A 208 -1.02 6.59 9.26
C SER A 208 0.26 6.60 10.10
N LEU A 209 1.30 7.35 9.69
CA LEU A 209 2.54 7.47 10.46
C LEU A 209 2.33 8.21 11.79
N ILE A 210 1.49 9.26 11.80
CA ILE A 210 1.12 9.97 13.04
C ILE A 210 0.36 9.04 13.98
N ALA A 211 -0.61 8.27 13.46
CA ALA A 211 -1.35 7.29 14.25
C ALA A 211 -0.45 6.18 14.80
N SER A 212 0.63 5.84 14.09
CA SER A 212 1.59 4.80 14.48
C SER A 212 2.31 5.09 15.79
N GLY A 213 2.47 6.36 16.18
CA GLY A 213 3.05 6.72 17.48
C GLY A 213 2.18 6.32 18.68
N GLN A 214 0.87 6.12 18.46
CA GLN A 214 -0.08 5.74 19.53
C GLN A 214 -0.59 4.31 19.37
N ALA A 215 -0.78 3.84 18.14
CA ALA A 215 -1.30 2.52 17.85
C ALA A 215 -0.20 1.46 17.60
N GLY A 216 1.05 1.90 17.45
CA GLY A 216 2.13 1.05 16.96
C GLY A 216 2.13 0.90 15.43
N TYR A 217 3.31 0.62 14.88
CA TYR A 217 3.53 0.60 13.43
C TYR A 217 2.81 -0.56 12.74
N ALA A 218 2.87 -1.78 13.31
CA ALA A 218 2.28 -2.96 12.68
C ALA A 218 0.74 -2.87 12.62
N ILE A 219 0.13 -2.43 13.73
CA ILE A 219 -1.31 -2.18 13.82
C ILE A 219 -1.70 -1.08 12.83
N SER A 220 -0.98 0.05 12.80
CA SER A 220 -1.29 1.16 11.89
C SER A 220 -1.18 0.78 10.41
N TYR A 221 -0.21 -0.06 10.05
CA TYR A 221 -0.10 -0.61 8.71
C TYR A 221 -1.31 -1.51 8.39
N GLY A 222 -1.71 -2.38 9.33
CA GLY A 222 -2.90 -3.22 9.21
C GLY A 222 -4.18 -2.40 9.04
N LEU A 223 -4.35 -1.32 9.81
CA LEU A 223 -5.48 -0.40 9.72
C LEU A 223 -5.55 0.34 8.39
N GLY A 224 -4.42 0.49 7.68
CA GLY A 224 -4.38 1.03 6.33
C GLY A 224 -5.32 0.30 5.35
N GLN A 225 -5.70 -0.95 5.65
CA GLN A 225 -6.67 -1.72 4.85
C GLN A 225 -8.11 -1.24 4.95
N GLY A 226 -8.41 -0.34 5.90
CA GLY A 226 -9.68 0.38 5.89
C GLY A 226 -9.93 1.07 4.55
N ALA A 227 -8.88 1.55 3.87
CA ALA A 227 -8.98 2.14 2.54
C ALA A 227 -9.57 1.16 1.51
N THR A 228 -9.17 -0.12 1.56
CA THR A 228 -9.71 -1.16 0.68
C THR A 228 -11.21 -1.37 0.91
N MET A 229 -11.64 -1.41 2.17
CA MET A 229 -13.06 -1.55 2.49
C MET A 229 -13.87 -0.38 1.92
N ILE A 230 -13.40 0.87 2.11
CA ILE A 230 -14.04 2.06 1.57
C ILE A 230 -14.09 2.02 0.04
N ALA A 231 -13.01 1.61 -0.62
CA ALA A 231 -12.98 1.48 -2.08
C ALA A 231 -14.04 0.51 -2.59
N VAL A 232 -14.22 -0.64 -1.93
CA VAL A 232 -15.25 -1.61 -2.33
C VAL A 232 -16.67 -1.11 -2.05
N ILE A 233 -16.91 -0.42 -0.92
CA ILE A 233 -18.20 0.25 -0.68
C ILE A 233 -18.53 1.19 -1.85
N TRP A 234 -17.56 2.00 -2.26
CA TRP A 234 -17.73 2.93 -3.38
C TRP A 234 -18.01 2.20 -4.70
N GLY A 235 -17.24 1.15 -5.00
CA GLY A 235 -17.43 0.31 -6.20
C GLY A 235 -18.81 -0.36 -6.26
N VAL A 236 -19.29 -0.88 -5.13
CA VAL A 236 -20.59 -1.56 -5.04
C VAL A 236 -21.76 -0.58 -5.13
N PHE A 237 -21.76 0.49 -4.34
CA PHE A 237 -22.94 1.34 -4.18
C PHE A 237 -22.99 2.54 -5.12
N ILE A 238 -21.83 3.15 -5.43
CA ILE A 238 -21.75 4.36 -6.25
C ILE A 238 -21.56 4.00 -7.71
N TRP A 239 -20.51 3.25 -8.03
CA TRP A 239 -20.20 2.85 -9.41
C TRP A 239 -21.02 1.66 -9.90
N ARG A 240 -21.60 0.89 -8.97
CA ARG A 240 -22.40 -0.30 -9.26
C ARG A 240 -21.66 -1.29 -10.16
N GLU A 241 -20.37 -1.50 -9.88
CA GLU A 241 -19.47 -2.37 -10.67
C GLU A 241 -19.97 -3.81 -10.81
N PHE A 242 -20.79 -4.26 -9.86
CA PHE A 242 -21.35 -5.61 -9.82
C PHE A 242 -22.80 -5.69 -10.31
N ALA A 243 -23.33 -4.65 -10.97
CA ALA A 243 -24.73 -4.63 -11.44
C ALA A 243 -25.05 -5.75 -12.44
N SER A 244 -24.07 -6.17 -13.26
CA SER A 244 -24.19 -7.26 -14.22
C SER A 244 -23.71 -8.62 -13.67
N ALA A 245 -23.34 -8.69 -12.39
CA ALA A 245 -22.78 -9.89 -11.81
C ALA A 245 -23.83 -11.01 -11.67
N PRO A 246 -23.43 -12.29 -11.82
CA PRO A 246 -24.34 -13.43 -11.67
C PRO A 246 -24.90 -13.52 -10.24
N ALA A 247 -26.03 -14.23 -10.11
CA ALA A 247 -26.67 -14.49 -8.82
C ALA A 247 -25.68 -15.07 -7.78
N GLY A 248 -25.85 -14.67 -6.52
CA GLY A 248 -24.98 -15.06 -5.42
C GLY A 248 -23.75 -14.17 -5.20
N THR A 249 -23.45 -13.22 -6.08
CA THR A 249 -22.34 -12.26 -5.89
C THR A 249 -22.57 -11.37 -4.67
N ASN A 250 -23.82 -10.97 -4.40
CA ASN A 250 -24.17 -10.20 -3.20
C ASN A 250 -23.82 -10.93 -1.88
N LYS A 251 -23.89 -12.27 -1.86
CA LYS A 251 -23.47 -13.04 -0.68
C LYS A 251 -21.96 -12.95 -0.46
N LEU A 252 -21.17 -13.00 -1.54
CA LEU A 252 -19.72 -12.83 -1.47
C LEU A 252 -19.35 -11.45 -0.96
N LEU A 253 -19.99 -10.40 -1.49
CA LEU A 253 -19.78 -9.01 -1.05
C LEU A 253 -20.18 -8.81 0.42
N LEU A 254 -21.29 -9.41 0.87
CA LEU A 254 -21.69 -9.34 2.27
C LEU A 254 -20.67 -10.02 3.19
N THR A 255 -20.26 -11.25 2.86
CA THR A 255 -19.24 -11.98 3.65
C THR A 255 -17.94 -11.21 3.69
N MET A 256 -17.50 -10.68 2.55
CA MET A 256 -16.34 -9.81 2.44
C MET A 256 -16.43 -8.59 3.39
N PHE A 257 -17.56 -7.87 3.40
CA PHE A 257 -17.73 -6.72 4.31
C PHE A 257 -17.68 -7.12 5.78
N ILE A 258 -18.35 -8.22 6.16
CA ILE A 258 -18.32 -8.73 7.53
C ILE A 258 -16.88 -9.09 7.92
N SER A 259 -16.15 -9.81 7.06
CA SER A 259 -14.76 -10.18 7.31
C SER A 259 -13.84 -8.96 7.44
N TYR A 260 -14.04 -7.90 6.63
CA TYR A 260 -13.29 -6.65 6.78
C TYR A 260 -13.58 -5.97 8.11
N ILE A 261 -14.84 -5.82 8.49
CA ILE A 261 -15.24 -5.16 9.74
C ILE A 261 -14.65 -5.91 10.93
N VAL A 262 -14.82 -7.24 10.98
CA VAL A 262 -14.26 -8.08 12.04
C VAL A 262 -12.73 -7.97 12.07
N GLY A 263 -12.09 -8.04 10.90
CA GLY A 263 -10.63 -7.94 10.79
C GLY A 263 -10.08 -6.61 11.30
N ILE A 264 -10.70 -5.48 10.90
CA ILE A 264 -10.31 -4.15 11.36
C ILE A 264 -10.56 -3.99 12.86
N VAL A 265 -11.71 -4.46 13.38
CA VAL A 265 -12.00 -4.40 14.82
C VAL A 265 -10.97 -5.19 15.63
N LEU A 266 -10.56 -6.37 15.16
CA LEU A 266 -9.50 -7.16 15.80
C LEU A 266 -8.15 -6.43 15.74
N ILE A 267 -7.76 -5.87 14.59
CA ILE A 267 -6.52 -5.10 14.47
C ILE A 267 -6.52 -3.90 15.44
N ILE A 268 -7.63 -3.19 15.59
CA ILE A 268 -7.76 -2.10 16.58
C ILE A 268 -7.65 -2.65 18.01
N ALA A 269 -8.33 -3.76 18.32
CA ALA A 269 -8.34 -4.37 19.64
C ALA A 269 -6.97 -4.92 20.05
N ALA A 270 -6.10 -5.24 19.09
CA ALA A 270 -4.73 -5.66 19.35
C ALA A 270 -3.86 -4.56 19.99
N ASN A 271 -4.28 -3.29 19.94
CA ASN A 271 -3.59 -2.18 20.58
C ASN A 271 -3.81 -2.09 22.11
N GLN A 272 -4.65 -2.97 22.68
CA GLN A 272 -4.92 -3.04 24.13
C GLN A 272 -3.99 -4.07 24.78
#